data_AF-A0A0U9HQA5-F1
#
_entry.id   AF-A0A0U9HQA5-F1
#
_cell.length_a   1.000
_cell.length_b   1.000
_cell.length_c   1.000
_cell.angle_alpha   90.00
_cell.angle_beta   90.00
_cell.angle_gamma   90.00
#
_symmetry.space_group_name_H-M   'P 1'
#
loop_
_entity.id
_entity.type
_entity.pdbx_description
1 polymer ?
#
loop_
_entity_poly.entity_id
_entity_poly.type
_entity_poly.pdbx_seq_one_letter_code
_entity_poly.pdbx_strand_id
1 'polypeptide(L)' 'MYTTLLMSTGLTFGSISALFGLTHGIIDQTQYSLLIAAVIGSAVIPTIIANAFYLPKYLLPKTKKED' A
#
# COMPACT_ATOMS: atom_id res chain seq x y z
N MET A 1 14.55 -8.26 6.68
CA MET A 1 14.09 -6.93 7.13
C MET A 1 13.16 -6.26 6.12
N TYR A 2 13.55 -6.11 4.84
CA TYR A 2 12.71 -5.50 3.79
C TYR A 2 11.42 -6.29 3.49
N THR A 3 11.50 -7.62 3.42
CA THR A 3 10.34 -8.51 3.20
C THR A 3 9.40 -8.59 4.41
N THR A 4 9.93 -8.47 5.63
CA THR A 4 9.16 -8.44 6.88
C THR A 4 8.30 -7.18 6.98
N LEU A 5 8.84 -6.02 6.57
CA LEU A 5 8.09 -4.75 6.51
C LEU A 5 6.96 -4.78 5.47
N LEU A 6 7.20 -5.39 4.31
CA LEU A 6 6.16 -5.58 3.27
C LEU A 6 5.03 -6.51 3.72
N MET A 7 5.31 -7.48 4.60
CA MET A 7 4.29 -8.35 5.22
C MET A 7 3.62 -7.74 6.47
N SER A 8 4.18 -6.66 7.02
CA SER A 8 3.69 -5.98 8.23
C SER A 8 2.89 -4.71 7.91
N THR A 9 2.30 -4.62 6.72
CA THR A 9 1.30 -3.57 6.49
C THR A 9 0.05 -3.94 7.28
N GLY A 10 -0.46 -3.03 8.10
CA GLY A 10 -1.69 -3.19 8.91
C GLY A 10 -2.97 -3.35 8.07
N LEU A 11 -2.88 -3.82 6.82
CA LEU A 11 -4.00 -4.07 5.93
C LEU A 11 -4.92 -5.15 6.49
N THR A 12 -4.37 -6.27 6.95
CA THR A 12 -5.17 -7.36 7.52
C THR A 12 -5.81 -6.94 8.84
N PHE A 13 -5.00 -6.50 9.82
CA PHE A 13 -5.51 -6.10 11.13
C PHE A 13 -6.43 -4.87 11.05
N GLY A 14 -6.08 -3.87 10.25
CA GLY A 14 -6.86 -2.64 10.05
C GLY A 14 -8.18 -2.88 9.32
N SER A 15 -8.22 -3.80 8.36
CA SER A 15 -9.49 -4.17 7.70
C SER A 15 -10.40 -4.96 8.64
N ILE A 16 -9.83 -5.89 9.44
CA ILE A 16 -10.59 -6.67 10.42
C ILE A 16 -11.14 -5.77 11.53
N SER A 17 -10.36 -4.83 12.07
CA SER A 17 -10.82 -3.92 13.12
C SER A 17 -11.88 -2.92 12.63
N ALA A 18 -11.77 -2.44 11.38
CA ALA A 18 -12.80 -1.61 10.76
C ALA A 18 -14.11 -2.38 10.52
N LEU A 19 -14.03 -3.63 10.03
CA LEU A 19 -15.21 -4.48 9.85
C LEU A 19 -15.86 -4.84 11.19
N PHE A 20 -15.05 -5.12 12.21
CA PHE A 20 -15.51 -5.35 13.57
C PHE A 20 -16.26 -4.12 14.11
N GLY A 21 -15.68 -2.93 13.97
CA GLY A 21 -16.31 -1.68 14.38
C GLY A 21 -17.63 -1.43 13.67
N LEU A 22 -17.72 -1.71 12.36
CA LEU A 22 -18.95 -1.56 11.58
C LEU A 22 -20.03 -2.57 12.02
N THR A 23 -19.63 -3.83 12.25
CA THR A 23 -20.54 -4.92 12.64
C THR A 23 -21.12 -4.71 14.03
N HIS A 24 -20.35 -4.13 14.95
CA HIS A 24 -20.78 -3.83 16.32
C HIS A 24 -21.38 -2.42 16.48
N GLY A 25 -21.56 -1.67 15.39
CA GLY A 25 -22.14 -0.32 15.43
C GLY A 25 -21.28 0.74 16.13
N ILE A 26 -19.97 0.50 16.26
CA ILE A 26 -18.99 1.46 16.83
C ILE A 26 -18.68 2.55 15.81
N ILE A 27 -18.70 2.22 14.51
CA ILE A 27 -18.46 3.15 13.40
C ILE A 27 -19.54 3.00 12.32
N ASP A 28 -19.80 4.09 11.60
CA ASP A 28 -20.70 4.12 10.45
C ASP A 28 -20.00 3.67 9.14
N GLN A 29 -20.79 3.34 8.12
CA GLN A 29 -20.29 2.96 6.79
C GLN A 29 -19.37 4.02 6.16
N THR A 30 -19.64 5.30 6.43
CA THR A 30 -18.77 6.40 5.99
C THR A 30 -17.39 6.31 6.63
N GLN A 31 -17.34 6.06 7.94
CA GLN A 31 -16.08 5.92 8.69
C GLN A 31 -15.34 4.65 8.29
N TYR A 32 -16.06 3.56 8.06
CA TYR A 32 -15.49 2.31 7.54
C TYR A 32 -14.77 2.55 6.20
N SER A 33 -15.41 3.24 5.26
CA SER A 33 -14.82 3.53 3.94
C SER A 33 -13.53 4.36 4.07
N LEU A 34 -13.52 5.39 4.92
CA LEU A 34 -12.33 6.21 5.17
C LEU A 34 -11.19 5.42 5.80
N LEU A 35 -11.49 4.57 6.79
CA LEU A 35 -10.49 3.71 7.44
C LEU A 35 -9.85 2.75 6.45
N ILE A 36 -10.66 2.06 5.65
CA ILE A 36 -10.15 1.13 4.62
C ILE A 36 -9.31 1.88 3.58
N ALA A 37 -9.77 3.03 3.10
CA ALA A 37 -9.03 3.84 2.13
C ALA A 37 -7.66 4.28 2.67
N ALA A 38 -7.60 4.73 3.92
CA ALA A 38 -6.34 5.13 4.58
C ALA A 38 -5.38 3.94 4.74
N VAL A 39 -5.90 2.79 5.16
CA VAL A 39 -5.09 1.58 5.37
C VAL A 39 -4.50 1.09 4.04
N ILE A 40 -5.30 1.00 2.97
CA ILE A 40 -4.82 0.64 1.63
C ILE A 40 -3.79 1.68 1.15
N GLY A 41 -4.10 2.97 1.30
CA GLY A 41 -3.20 4.06 0.93
C GLY A 41 -1.82 3.93 1.59
N SER A 42 -1.77 3.61 2.88
CA SER A 42 -0.51 3.42 3.62
C SER A 42 0.35 2.27 3.12
N ALA A 43 -0.24 1.24 2.48
CA ALA A 43 0.51 0.11 1.91
C ALA A 43 0.97 0.39 0.48
N VAL A 44 0.11 1.04 -0.32
CA VAL A 44 0.36 1.29 -1.74
C VAL A 44 1.30 2.48 -1.97
N ILE A 45 1.11 3.58 -1.24
CA ILE A 45 1.89 4.82 -1.43
C ILE A 45 3.41 4.58 -1.25
N PRO A 46 3.89 3.93 -0.17
CA PRO A 46 5.31 3.68 0.00
C PRO A 46 5.88 2.76 -1.08
N THR A 47 5.09 1.81 -1.57
CA THR A 47 5.51 0.88 -2.64
C THR A 47 5.70 1.63 -3.96
N ILE A 48 4.79 2.54 -4.31
CA ILE A 48 4.91 3.36 -5.53
C ILE A 48 6.11 4.30 -5.43
N ILE A 49 6.27 4.98 -4.28
CA ILE A 49 7.40 5.89 -4.05
C ILE A 49 8.73 5.12 -4.09
N ALA A 50 8.81 3.97 -3.42
CA ALA A 50 10.00 3.13 -3.43
C ALA A 50 10.29 2.61 -4.84
N ASN A 51 9.28 2.19 -5.59
CA ASN A 51 9.46 1.77 -6.98
C ASN A 51 10.04 2.94 -7.81
N ALA A 52 9.47 4.14 -7.73
CA ALA A 52 9.97 5.30 -8.49
C ALA A 52 11.40 5.73 -8.11
N PHE A 53 11.77 5.69 -6.82
CA PHE A 53 13.09 6.10 -6.34
C PHE A 53 14.17 5.02 -6.48
N TYR A 54 13.82 3.75 -6.28
CA TYR A 54 14.74 2.62 -6.33
C TYR A 54 14.73 1.88 -7.67
N LEU A 55 13.93 2.29 -8.66
CA LEU A 55 14.03 1.73 -10.01
C LEU A 55 15.45 2.01 -10.53
N PRO A 56 16.32 0.99 -10.67
CA PRO A 56 17.67 1.21 -11.12
C PRO A 56 17.58 1.59 -12.60
N LYS A 57 18.01 2.80 -12.95
CA LYS A 57 18.17 3.24 -14.35
C LYS A 57 19.09 2.33 -15.19
N TYR A 58 19.71 1.31 -14.59
CA TYR A 58 20.58 0.34 -15.23
C TYR A 58 19.84 -0.78 -16.01
N LEU A 59 18.53 -0.97 -15.81
CA LEU A 59 17.72 -1.93 -16.59
C LEU A 59 16.98 -1.29 -17.76
N LEU A 60 17.17 0.01 -18.01
CA LEU A 60 16.72 0.60 -19.27
C LEU A 60 17.52 -0.04 -20.40
N PRO A 61 16.91 -0.78 -21.34
CA PRO A 61 17.64 -1.29 -22.49
C PRO A 61 18.25 -0.09 -23.18
N LYS A 62 19.59 -0.12 -23.34
CA LYS A 62 20.34 0.88 -24.10
C LYS A 62 19.61 0.99 -25.44
N THR A 63 18.93 2.11 -25.69
CA THR A 63 18.42 2.42 -27.02
C THR A 63 19.64 2.44 -27.91
N LYS A 64 19.76 1.38 -28.72
CA LYS A 64 20.75 1.28 -29.78
C LYS A 64 20.38 2.40 -30.75
N LYS A 65 21.11 3.52 -30.68
CA LYS A 65 21.18 4.44 -31.81
C LYS A 65 21.88 3.66 -32.91
N GLU A 66 21.12 3.29 -33.93
CA GLU A 66 21.64 2.91 -35.23
C GLU A 66 22.12 4.19 -35.91
N ASP A 67 23.44 4.27 -36.12
CA ASP A 67 24.10 5.11 -37.11
C ASP A 67 25.05 4.18 -37.91
#